data_AF-A0A5J4R064-F1
#
_entry.id   AF-A0A5J4R064-F1
#
_cell.length_a   1.000
_cell.length_b   1.000
_cell.length_c   1.000
_cell.angle_alpha   90.00
_cell.angle_beta   90.00
_cell.angle_gamma   90.00
#
_symmetry.space_group_name_H-M   'P 1'
#
loop_
_entity.id
_entity.type
_entity.pdbx_description
1 polymer ?
#
loop_
_entity_poly.entity_id
_entity_poly.type
_entity_poly.pdbx_seq_one_letter_code
_entity_poly.pdbx_strand_id
1 'polypeptide(L)'
;MKNKFVITILFACLFVFSVQAQNQFTLTSPNGRIAAAINIGDKLTYSVTHDGQTVIEASPLSLTLSTGEVWGDKARLSKSNTRNVKNTITSPFYRKDKIEDEYA
;
A
#
# COMPACT_ATOMS: atom_id res chain seq x y z
N MET A 1 13.42 47.62 3.94
CA MET A 1 13.94 46.64 2.95
C MET A 1 14.29 45.29 3.57
N LYS A 2 14.85 45.23 4.80
CA LYS A 2 15.18 43.99 5.51
C LYS A 2 13.98 43.05 5.74
N ASN A 3 12.81 43.58 6.13
CA ASN A 3 11.62 42.76 6.41
C ASN A 3 11.00 42.14 5.15
N LYS A 4 11.14 42.79 3.98
CA LYS A 4 10.67 42.22 2.70
C LYS A 4 11.55 41.02 2.28
N PHE A 5 12.86 41.09 2.56
CA PHE A 5 13.81 40.01 2.28
C PHE A 5 13.58 38.77 3.16
N VAL A 6 13.25 38.99 4.44
CA VAL A 6 12.89 37.90 5.38
C VAL A 6 11.61 37.18 4.95
N ILE A 7 10.59 37.93 4.49
CA ILE A 7 9.33 37.35 3.99
C ILE A 7 9.57 36.55 2.70
N THR A 8 10.47 37.00 1.82
CA THR A 8 10.83 36.26 0.59
C THR A 8 11.57 34.95 0.90
N ILE A 9 12.47 34.94 1.89
CA ILE A 9 13.16 33.71 2.33
C ILE A 9 12.17 32.73 2.98
N LEU A 10 11.24 33.23 3.79
CA LEU A 10 10.23 32.40 4.44
C LEU A 10 9.27 31.76 3.42
N PHE A 11 8.91 32.47 2.35
CA PHE A 11 8.12 31.91 1.24
C PHE A 11 8.89 30.86 0.43
N ALA A 12 10.20 31.03 0.22
CA ALA A 12 11.04 30.06 -0.49
C ALA A 12 11.19 28.73 0.27
N CYS A 13 11.25 28.77 1.61
CA CYS A 13 11.31 27.57 2.45
C CYS A 13 10.00 26.77 2.51
N LEU A 14 8.86 27.34 2.11
CA LEU A 14 7.57 26.64 2.08
C LEU A 14 7.35 25.78 0.82
N PHE A 15 8.17 25.99 -0.23
CA PHE A 15 8.07 25.23 -1.50
C PHE A 15 8.88 23.93 -1.53
N VAL A 16 9.69 23.63 -0.51
CA VAL A 16 10.50 22.39 -0.44
C VAL A 16 9.75 21.17 0.10
N PHE A 17 8.47 21.31 0.46
CA PHE A 17 7.60 20.14 0.62
C PHE A 17 7.15 19.64 -0.75
N SER A 18 8.12 19.16 -1.52
CA SER A 18 7.93 18.42 -2.76
C SER A 18 6.92 17.32 -2.51
N VAL A 19 5.90 17.25 -3.36
CA VAL A 19 4.94 16.15 -3.48
C VAL A 19 5.72 14.83 -3.51
N GLN A 20 5.85 14.16 -2.37
CA GLN A 20 6.28 12.77 -2.37
C GLN A 20 5.10 11.99 -2.94
N ALA A 21 5.27 11.47 -4.16
CA ALA A 21 4.38 10.46 -4.68
C ALA A 21 4.29 9.35 -3.63
N GLN A 22 3.08 9.07 -3.15
CA GLN A 22 2.86 8.06 -2.12
C GLN A 22 3.12 6.69 -2.75
N ASN A 23 4.35 6.21 -2.56
CA ASN A 23 4.82 4.92 -3.07
C ASN A 23 4.70 3.81 -2.04
N GLN A 24 4.21 4.13 -0.84
CA GLN A 24 4.04 3.19 0.26
C GLN A 24 2.59 3.18 0.72
N PHE A 25 2.04 1.98 0.85
CA PHE A 25 0.68 1.73 1.29
C PHE A 25 0.69 0.70 2.40
N THR A 26 -0.22 0.83 3.35
CA THR A 26 -0.44 -0.19 4.38
C THR A 26 -1.90 -0.59 4.35
N LEU A 27 -2.15 -1.90 4.32
CA LEU A 27 -3.47 -2.50 4.43
C LEU A 27 -3.51 -3.33 5.71
N THR A 28 -4.54 -3.15 6.52
CA THR A 28 -4.66 -3.80 7.82
C THR A 28 -5.90 -4.69 7.86
N SER A 29 -5.78 -5.90 8.42
CA SER A 29 -6.92 -6.78 8.68
C SER A 29 -7.97 -6.11 9.59
N PRO A 30 -9.25 -6.53 9.54
CA PRO A 30 -10.34 -5.92 10.31
C PRO A 30 -10.07 -5.80 11.82
N ASN A 31 -9.34 -6.75 12.41
CA ASN A 31 -9.01 -6.74 13.84
C ASN A 31 -7.71 -5.99 14.17
N GLY A 32 -7.04 -5.39 13.19
CA GLY A 32 -5.82 -4.62 13.38
C GLY A 32 -4.52 -5.44 13.50
N ARG A 33 -4.60 -6.78 13.57
CA ARG A 33 -3.46 -7.61 13.97
C ARG A 33 -2.53 -7.95 12.82
N ILE A 34 -3.06 -8.13 11.62
CA ILE A 34 -2.26 -8.35 10.41
C ILE A 34 -2.16 -7.03 9.64
N ALA A 35 -0.95 -6.64 9.24
CA ALA A 35 -0.74 -5.52 8.34
C ALA A 35 0.16 -5.93 7.17
N ALA A 36 -0.24 -5.56 5.95
CA ALA A 36 0.55 -5.71 4.75
C ALA A 36 1.06 -4.33 4.31
N ALA A 37 2.37 -4.16 4.16
CA ALA A 37 2.95 -2.95 3.61
C ALA A 37 3.35 -3.19 2.15
N ILE A 38 2.84 -2.37 1.23
CA ILE A 38 3.13 -2.41 -0.20
C ILE A 38 4.05 -1.24 -0.53
N ASN A 39 5.20 -1.52 -1.15
CA ASN A 39 6.14 -0.49 -1.60
C ASN A 39 6.32 -0.55 -3.12
N ILE A 40 6.18 0.59 -3.78
CA ILE A 40 6.32 0.80 -5.21
C ILE A 40 7.63 1.55 -5.47
N GLY A 41 8.71 0.81 -5.74
CA GLY A 41 10.01 1.37 -6.09
C GLY A 41 10.53 0.80 -7.40
N ASP A 42 11.84 0.56 -7.47
CA ASP A 42 12.44 -0.21 -8.58
C ASP A 42 11.77 -1.59 -8.71
N LYS A 43 11.40 -2.20 -7.56
CA LYS A 43 10.54 -3.37 -7.50
C LYS A 43 9.27 -3.05 -6.72
N LEU A 44 8.16 -3.60 -7.16
CA LEU A 44 6.96 -3.74 -6.36
C LEU A 44 7.22 -4.82 -5.29
N THR A 45 7.05 -4.46 -4.03
CA THR A 45 7.28 -5.40 -2.90
C THR A 45 6.12 -5.34 -1.92
N TYR A 46 5.94 -6.43 -1.17
CA TYR A 46 5.08 -6.46 -0.01
C TYR A 46 5.78 -7.10 1.19
N SER A 47 5.46 -6.64 2.39
CA SER A 47 5.79 -7.33 3.64
C SER A 47 4.51 -7.55 4.46
N VAL A 48 4.56 -8.49 5.40
CA VAL A 48 3.42 -8.77 6.29
C VAL A 48 3.91 -8.83 7.73
N THR A 49 3.18 -8.16 8.62
CA THR A 49 3.34 -8.27 10.06
C THR A 49 2.10 -8.89 10.70
N HIS A 50 2.30 -9.58 11.82
CA HIS A 50 1.25 -10.05 12.72
C HIS A 50 1.59 -9.61 14.14
N ASP A 51 0.71 -8.81 14.77
CA ASP A 51 0.94 -8.17 16.07
C ASP A 51 2.27 -7.41 16.14
N GLY A 52 2.64 -6.73 15.04
CA GLY A 52 3.89 -5.98 14.92
C GLY A 52 5.14 -6.83 14.63
N GLN A 53 5.05 -8.16 14.66
CA GLN A 53 6.15 -9.05 14.29
C GLN A 53 6.12 -9.33 12.78
N THR A 54 7.24 -9.14 12.09
CA THR A 54 7.36 -9.51 10.68
C THR A 54 7.21 -11.02 10.50
N VAL A 55 6.25 -11.43 9.66
CA VAL A 55 6.02 -12.82 9.25
C VAL A 55 6.37 -13.05 7.78
N ILE A 56 6.36 -11.98 6.97
CA ILE A 56 6.87 -11.97 5.59
C ILE A 56 7.73 -10.71 5.44
N GLU A 57 9.02 -10.91 5.21
CA GLU A 57 9.95 -9.84 4.86
C GLU A 57 9.60 -9.21 3.50
N ALA A 58 10.15 -8.03 3.20
CA ALA A 58 9.90 -7.33 1.94
C ALA A 58 10.19 -8.23 0.72
N SER A 59 9.11 -8.75 0.12
CA SER A 59 9.13 -9.78 -0.92
C SER A 59 8.69 -9.19 -2.26
N PRO A 60 9.46 -9.37 -3.34
CA PRO A 60 9.12 -8.81 -4.64
C PRO A 60 7.91 -9.50 -5.28
N LEU A 61 7.07 -8.71 -5.94
CA LEU A 61 5.91 -9.15 -6.70
C LEU A 61 6.08 -8.73 -8.16
N SER A 62 6.15 -9.67 -9.08
CA SER A 62 6.25 -9.37 -10.51
C SER A 62 5.65 -10.46 -11.41
N LEU A 63 5.35 -10.08 -12.65
CA LEU A 63 4.91 -10.97 -13.70
C LEU A 63 5.57 -10.57 -15.02
N THR A 64 6.24 -11.51 -15.69
CA THR A 64 6.78 -11.30 -17.04
C THR A 64 5.80 -11.86 -18.07
N LEU A 65 5.35 -11.01 -18.98
CA LEU A 65 4.46 -11.39 -20.07
C LEU A 65 5.25 -12.04 -21.22
N SER A 66 4.57 -12.78 -22.09
CA SER A 66 5.18 -13.38 -23.27
C SER A 66 5.76 -12.35 -24.26
N THR A 67 5.30 -11.10 -24.19
CA THR A 67 5.83 -9.97 -24.95
C THR A 67 7.19 -9.47 -24.43
N GLY A 68 7.63 -9.93 -23.25
CA GLY A 68 8.83 -9.45 -22.56
C GLY A 68 8.57 -8.26 -21.62
N GLU A 69 7.35 -7.70 -21.60
CA GLU A 69 6.95 -6.70 -20.62
C GLU A 69 6.95 -7.29 -19.20
N VAL A 70 7.41 -6.51 -18.22
CA VAL A 70 7.48 -6.92 -16.81
C VAL A 70 6.59 -6.03 -15.96
N TRP A 71 5.54 -6.60 -15.40
CA TRP A 71 4.75 -5.94 -14.36
C TRP A 71 5.44 -6.13 -13.02
N GLY A 72 5.55 -5.05 -12.24
CA GLY A 72 6.21 -5.05 -10.93
C GLY A 72 7.67 -4.56 -10.94
N ASP A 73 8.31 -4.43 -12.11
CA ASP A 73 9.58 -3.70 -12.25
C ASP A 73 9.27 -2.25 -12.64
N LYS A 74 9.82 -1.28 -11.91
CA LYS A 74 9.60 0.18 -12.07
C LYS A 74 8.13 0.54 -12.28
N ALA A 75 7.25 -0.13 -11.53
CA ALA A 75 5.81 0.02 -11.67
C ALA A 75 5.38 1.47 -11.36
N ARG A 76 4.43 1.99 -12.14
CA ARG A 76 3.85 3.33 -11.90
C ARG A 76 2.43 3.19 -11.40
N LEU A 77 2.15 3.76 -10.23
CA LEU A 77 0.80 3.79 -9.70
C LEU A 77 -0.09 4.72 -10.54
N SER A 78 -1.22 4.20 -11.00
CA SER A 78 -2.26 5.00 -11.66
C SER A 78 -3.35 5.42 -10.67
N LYS A 79 -3.75 4.52 -9.78
CA LYS A 79 -4.79 4.72 -8.76
C LYS A 79 -4.68 3.66 -7.66
N SER A 80 -5.07 4.00 -6.44
CA SER A 80 -5.33 3.05 -5.36
C SER A 80 -6.76 3.25 -4.81
N ASN A 81 -7.35 2.17 -4.30
CA ASN A 81 -8.64 2.18 -3.62
C ASN A 81 -8.64 1.04 -2.58
N THR A 82 -9.19 1.30 -1.40
CA THR A 82 -9.29 0.34 -0.31
C THR A 82 -10.76 0.14 0.03
N ARG A 83 -11.17 -1.10 0.27
CA ARG A 83 -12.57 -1.45 0.51
C ARG A 83 -12.69 -2.47 1.63
N ASN A 84 -13.33 -2.05 2.71
CA ASN A 84 -13.79 -2.97 3.75
C ASN A 84 -15.01 -3.76 3.26
N VAL A 85 -14.92 -5.08 3.38
CA VAL A 85 -15.95 -6.03 3.00
C VAL A 85 -16.32 -6.86 4.21
N LYS A 86 -17.62 -7.04 4.42
CA LYS A 86 -18.18 -7.91 5.45
C LYS A 86 -19.44 -8.56 4.90
N ASN A 87 -19.36 -9.84 4.58
CA ASN A 87 -20.43 -10.63 3.97
C ASN A 87 -20.41 -12.06 4.51
N THR A 88 -21.36 -12.86 4.03
CA THR A 88 -21.47 -14.28 4.37
C THR A 88 -21.59 -15.09 3.09
N ILE A 89 -20.74 -16.10 2.97
CA ILE A 89 -20.75 -17.05 1.86
C ILE A 89 -21.50 -18.30 2.33
N THR A 90 -22.50 -18.76 1.56
CA THR A 90 -23.19 -20.03 1.85
C THR A 90 -22.35 -21.19 1.33
N SER A 91 -22.12 -22.22 2.16
CA SER A 91 -21.26 -23.35 1.85
C SER A 91 -21.94 -24.68 2.24
N PRO A 92 -22.96 -25.13 1.49
CA PRO A 92 -23.88 -26.19 1.90
C PRO A 92 -23.22 -27.57 2.08
N PHE A 93 -22.04 -27.78 1.49
CA PHE A 93 -21.32 -29.06 1.52
C PHE A 93 -19.92 -28.95 2.14
N TYR A 94 -19.70 -27.97 3.03
CA TYR A 94 -18.40 -27.74 3.67
C TYR A 94 -18.47 -27.89 5.20
N ARG A 95 -17.40 -27.52 5.90
CA ARG A 95 -17.23 -27.64 7.36
C ARG A 95 -18.23 -26.80 8.17
N LYS A 96 -18.85 -25.79 7.55
CA LYS A 96 -19.92 -24.94 8.09
C LYS A 96 -20.92 -24.68 6.98
N ASP A 97 -22.18 -24.43 7.32
CA ASP A 97 -23.24 -24.04 6.36
C ASP A 97 -23.03 -22.63 5.80
N LYS A 98 -22.35 -21.77 6.58
CA LYS A 98 -21.99 -20.39 6.24
C LYS A 98 -20.56 -20.05 6.69
N ILE A 99 -19.89 -19.21 5.90
CA ILE A 99 -18.55 -18.67 6.16
C ILE A 99 -18.65 -17.15 6.20
N GLU A 100 -18.16 -16.55 7.29
CA GLU A 100 -17.96 -15.10 7.37
C GLU A 100 -16.77 -14.71 6.49
N ASP A 101 -17.00 -13.75 5.60
CA ASP A 101 -16.02 -13.20 4.67
C ASP A 101 -15.80 -11.74 5.06
N GLU A 102 -14.73 -11.47 5.80
CA GLU A 102 -14.44 -10.13 6.35
C GLU A 102 -12.98 -9.76 6.07
N TYR A 103 -12.79 -8.75 5.22
CA TYR A 103 -11.47 -8.29 4.76
C TYR A 103 -11.48 -6.79 4.40
N ALA A 104 -10.30 -6.21 4.21
CA ALA A 104 -10.09 -4.81 3.85
C ALA A 104 -9.34 -4.67 2.52
#